data_AF-A0A397F4L5-F1
#
_entry.id   AF-A0A397F4L5-F1
#
_cell.length_a   1.000
_cell.length_b   1.000
_cell.length_c   1.000
_cell.angle_alpha   90.00
_cell.angle_beta   90.00
_cell.angle_gamma   90.00
#
_symmetry.space_group_name_H-M   'P 1'
#
loop_
_entity.id
_entity.type
_entity.pdbx_description
1 polymer ?
#
loop_
_entity_poly.entity_id
_entity_poly.type
_entity_poly.pdbx_seq_one_letter_code
_entity_poly.pdbx_strand_id
1 'polypeptide(L)'
;MLNVVSCLTNLSFYSTDATPTNVITVHRHRLSRDLASILVDPNDEAVVEAARAFGNLSRFPDVLGAMLDPDSAALLPTFVMLLDHANRDVVYTVCGVLMNAALDKRTRGNLHAVPTTHDVVDTRDLLVRLFRHAGLKDLAMSTMLCKVLFNLVLSTAPSDTAATYVDTSTGRLLLTTLEELVDAMADSATEAEVEFASVAHALMRSLVK
;
A
#
# COMPACT_ATOMS: atom_id res chain seq x y z
N MET A 1 -24.98 -5.81 2.30
CA MET A 1 -23.55 -6.11 2.09
C MET A 1 -22.67 -5.27 3.01
N LEU A 2 -22.72 -3.94 2.92
CA LEU A 2 -21.89 -3.02 3.71
C LEU A 2 -21.80 -3.33 5.23
N ASN A 3 -22.93 -3.55 5.92
CA ASN A 3 -22.93 -3.88 7.35
C ASN A 3 -22.15 -5.17 7.69
N VAL A 4 -22.18 -6.16 6.79
CA VAL A 4 -21.45 -7.42 6.98
C VAL A 4 -19.96 -7.19 6.84
N VAL A 5 -19.54 -6.42 5.84
CA VAL A 5 -18.13 -6.07 5.62
C VAL A 5 -17.61 -5.23 6.77
N SER A 6 -18.35 -4.20 7.20
CA SER A 6 -17.97 -3.37 8.36
C SER A 6 -17.81 -4.19 9.64
N CYS A 7 -18.73 -5.13 9.89
CA CYS A 7 -18.61 -6.09 11.00
C CYS A 7 -17.32 -6.93 10.88
N LEU A 8 -17.08 -7.50 9.69
CA LEU A 8 -15.87 -8.28 9.41
C LEU A 8 -14.61 -7.44 9.61
N THR A 9 -14.59 -6.19 9.19
CA THR A 9 -13.43 -5.33 9.38
C THR A 9 -13.13 -5.10 10.85
N ASN A 10 -14.17 -4.83 11.65
CA ASN A 10 -14.01 -4.61 13.09
C ASN A 10 -13.54 -5.88 13.82
N LEU A 11 -14.03 -7.06 13.42
CA LEU A 11 -13.59 -8.33 14.00
C LEU A 11 -12.17 -8.74 13.54
N SER A 12 -11.86 -8.50 12.26
CA SER A 12 -10.55 -8.86 11.68
C SER A 12 -9.39 -8.07 12.28
N PHE A 13 -9.64 -6.88 12.82
CA PHE A 13 -8.62 -6.07 13.51
C PHE A 13 -7.94 -6.85 14.64
N TYR A 14 -8.73 -7.58 15.44
CA TYR A 14 -8.27 -8.36 16.59
C TYR A 14 -7.71 -9.75 16.22
N SER A 15 -7.73 -10.11 14.93
CA SER A 15 -7.24 -11.40 14.48
C SER A 15 -5.71 -11.39 14.48
N THR A 16 -5.11 -12.15 15.40
CA THR A 16 -3.66 -12.35 15.51
C THR A 16 -3.34 -13.85 15.45
N ASP A 17 -2.09 -14.19 15.13
CA ASP A 17 -1.61 -15.57 14.98
C ASP A 17 -1.81 -16.44 16.24
N ALA A 18 -2.09 -15.83 17.39
CA ALA A 18 -2.07 -16.47 18.69
C ALA A 18 -3.31 -17.33 19.02
N THR A 19 -4.33 -17.40 18.14
CA THR A 19 -5.60 -18.08 18.48
C THR A 19 -6.08 -19.04 17.39
N PRO A 20 -5.76 -20.35 17.49
CA PRO A 20 -6.15 -21.35 16.49
C PRO A 20 -7.67 -21.59 16.39
N THR A 21 -8.45 -21.02 17.32
CA THR A 21 -9.92 -21.08 17.35
C THR A 21 -10.60 -19.82 16.82
N ASN A 22 -9.84 -18.78 16.45
CA ASN A 22 -10.41 -17.55 15.92
C ASN A 22 -11.00 -17.82 14.53
N VAL A 23 -12.31 -17.63 14.39
CA VAL A 23 -13.07 -17.88 13.15
C VAL A 23 -12.53 -17.08 11.97
N ILE A 24 -12.12 -15.83 12.18
CA ILE A 24 -11.54 -14.99 11.12
C ILE A 24 -10.20 -15.55 10.68
N THR A 25 -9.31 -15.88 11.63
CA THR A 25 -8.02 -16.50 11.32
C THR A 25 -8.23 -17.81 10.58
N VAL A 26 -9.06 -18.72 11.08
CA VAL A 26 -9.32 -20.04 10.46
C VAL A 26 -9.88 -19.92 9.05
N HIS A 27 -10.76 -18.95 8.79
CA HIS A 27 -11.42 -18.78 7.49
C HIS A 27 -10.81 -17.67 6.61
N ARG A 28 -9.63 -17.14 6.95
CA ARG A 28 -9.02 -15.96 6.29
C ARG A 28 -8.92 -16.07 4.77
N HIS A 29 -8.62 -17.25 4.22
CA HIS A 29 -8.55 -17.44 2.76
C HIS A 29 -9.92 -17.30 2.10
N ARG A 30 -10.95 -17.94 2.68
CA ARG A 30 -12.33 -17.82 2.20
C ARG A 30 -12.79 -16.38 2.29
N LEU A 31 -12.56 -15.73 3.42
CA LEU A 31 -12.92 -14.33 3.65
C LEU A 31 -12.21 -13.41 2.65
N SER A 32 -10.92 -13.63 2.39
CA SER A 32 -10.16 -12.88 1.39
C SER A 32 -10.77 -13.02 -0.01
N ARG A 33 -11.12 -14.24 -0.43
CA ARG A 33 -11.77 -14.43 -1.73
C ARG A 33 -13.14 -13.75 -1.79
N ASP A 34 -13.94 -13.86 -0.74
CA ASP A 34 -15.28 -13.26 -0.71
C ASP A 34 -15.18 -11.72 -0.72
N LEU A 35 -14.22 -11.13 0.00
CA LEU A 35 -13.90 -9.70 -0.01
C LEU A 35 -13.40 -9.20 -1.38
N ALA A 36 -12.69 -10.04 -2.15
CA ALA A 36 -12.16 -9.68 -3.46
C ALA A 36 -13.26 -9.16 -4.40
N SER A 37 -14.44 -9.79 -4.34
CA SER A 37 -15.59 -9.39 -5.15
C SER A 37 -16.13 -8.00 -4.81
N ILE A 38 -15.88 -7.52 -3.59
CA ILE A 38 -16.38 -6.24 -3.08
C ILE A 38 -15.45 -5.08 -3.48
N LEU A 39 -14.19 -5.38 -3.82
CA LEU A 39 -13.21 -4.37 -4.26
C LEU A 39 -13.60 -3.70 -5.60
N VAL A 40 -14.54 -4.28 -6.34
CA VAL A 40 -15.06 -3.76 -7.61
C VAL A 40 -16.53 -3.35 -7.51
N ASP A 41 -17.07 -3.25 -6.29
CA ASP A 41 -18.44 -2.80 -6.06
C ASP A 41 -18.57 -1.29 -6.37
N PRO A 42 -19.68 -0.83 -6.97
CA PRO A 42 -19.89 0.58 -7.22
C PRO A 42 -20.07 1.44 -5.96
N ASN A 43 -20.23 0.82 -4.78
CA ASN A 43 -20.30 1.52 -3.50
C ASN A 43 -18.90 1.70 -2.90
N ASP A 44 -18.38 2.91 -2.99
CA ASP A 44 -17.09 3.30 -2.40
C ASP A 44 -16.96 2.93 -0.92
N GLU A 45 -18.00 3.08 -0.10
CA GLU A 45 -17.93 2.72 1.33
C GLU A 45 -17.72 1.21 1.51
N ALA A 46 -18.32 0.39 0.64
CA ALA A 46 -18.10 -1.05 0.65
C ALA A 46 -16.68 -1.41 0.23
N VAL A 47 -16.13 -0.71 -0.77
CA VAL A 47 -14.74 -0.86 -1.21
C VAL A 47 -13.77 -0.47 -0.10
N VAL A 48 -13.99 0.67 0.58
CA VAL A 48 -13.20 1.15 1.72
C VAL A 48 -13.19 0.11 2.84
N GLU A 49 -14.36 -0.41 3.22
CA GLU A 49 -14.46 -1.42 4.27
C GLU A 49 -13.80 -2.73 3.87
N ALA A 50 -13.94 -3.16 2.61
CA ALA A 50 -13.30 -4.36 2.11
C ALA A 50 -11.77 -4.23 2.09
N ALA A 51 -11.25 -3.11 1.59
CA ALA A 51 -9.82 -2.81 1.59
C ALA A 51 -9.26 -2.74 3.02
N ARG A 52 -10.00 -2.16 3.97
CA ARG A 52 -9.62 -2.12 5.39
C ARG A 52 -9.60 -3.53 6.01
N ALA A 53 -10.58 -4.39 5.70
CA ALA A 53 -10.55 -5.78 6.13
C ALA A 53 -9.37 -6.55 5.53
N PHE A 54 -9.06 -6.32 4.26
CA PHE A 54 -7.85 -6.85 3.63
C PHE A 54 -6.57 -6.32 4.26
N GLY A 55 -6.53 -5.06 4.70
CA GLY A 55 -5.40 -4.50 5.44
C GLY A 55 -5.13 -5.29 6.73
N ASN A 56 -6.19 -5.72 7.41
CA ASN A 56 -6.08 -6.57 8.59
C ASN A 56 -5.64 -8.01 8.24
N LEU A 57 -6.18 -8.59 7.16
CA LEU A 57 -5.89 -9.97 6.76
C LEU A 57 -4.52 -10.12 6.07
N SER A 58 -4.02 -9.08 5.40
CA SER A 58 -2.70 -9.07 4.74
C SER A 58 -1.53 -9.05 5.72
N ARG A 59 -1.78 -9.02 7.04
CA ARG A 59 -0.76 -9.30 8.06
C ARG A 59 -0.34 -10.77 8.09
N PHE A 60 -1.20 -11.67 7.60
CA PHE A 60 -0.92 -13.10 7.55
C PHE A 60 -0.10 -13.46 6.29
N PRO A 61 1.07 -14.10 6.42
CA PRO A 61 1.95 -14.40 5.28
C PRO A 61 1.34 -15.31 4.19
N ASP A 62 0.34 -16.09 4.53
CA ASP A 62 -0.37 -16.97 3.61
C ASP A 62 -1.50 -16.25 2.86
N VAL A 63 -2.12 -15.23 3.46
CA VAL A 63 -3.00 -14.30 2.74
C VAL A 63 -2.18 -13.51 1.71
N LEU A 64 -1.00 -13.01 2.09
CA LEU A 64 -0.08 -12.37 1.14
C LEU A 64 0.37 -13.34 0.03
N GLY A 65 0.66 -14.59 0.37
CA GLY A 65 0.98 -15.62 -0.61
C GLY A 65 -0.16 -15.86 -1.60
N ALA A 66 -1.41 -15.89 -1.11
CA ALA A 66 -2.59 -16.05 -1.96
C ALA A 66 -2.83 -14.85 -2.90
N MET A 67 -2.33 -13.65 -2.59
CA MET A 67 -2.43 -12.50 -3.50
C MET A 67 -1.56 -12.65 -4.76
N LEU A 68 -0.56 -13.54 -4.73
CA LEU A 68 0.32 -13.84 -5.86
C LEU A 68 -0.16 -15.03 -6.70
N ASP A 69 -1.17 -15.75 -6.23
CA ASP A 69 -1.67 -16.94 -6.91
C ASP A 69 -2.31 -16.54 -8.25
N PRO A 70 -1.83 -17.03 -9.40
CA PRO A 70 -2.41 -16.73 -10.71
C PRO A 70 -3.87 -17.18 -10.84
N ASP A 71 -4.29 -18.17 -10.05
CA ASP A 71 -5.65 -18.69 -10.02
C ASP A 71 -6.55 -17.89 -9.05
N SER A 72 -5.96 -17.05 -8.18
CA SER A 72 -6.71 -16.04 -7.44
C SER A 72 -7.14 -14.92 -8.40
N ALA A 73 -8.26 -14.25 -8.12
CA ALA A 73 -8.86 -13.23 -8.98
C ALA A 73 -8.03 -11.93 -9.12
N ALA A 74 -6.77 -12.04 -9.58
CA ALA A 74 -5.81 -10.95 -9.77
C ALA A 74 -5.80 -9.95 -8.59
N LEU A 75 -5.65 -10.45 -7.36
CA LEU A 75 -5.78 -9.64 -6.15
C LEU A 75 -4.75 -8.52 -6.09
N LEU A 76 -3.46 -8.84 -6.28
CA LEU A 76 -2.41 -7.84 -6.24
C LEU A 76 -2.59 -6.75 -7.33
N PRO A 77 -2.85 -7.08 -8.61
CA PRO A 77 -3.24 -6.10 -9.61
C PRO A 77 -4.46 -5.25 -9.23
N THR A 78 -5.48 -5.86 -8.62
CA THR A 78 -6.70 -5.14 -8.21
C THR A 78 -6.39 -4.00 -7.23
N PHE A 79 -5.56 -4.26 -6.21
CA PHE A 79 -5.14 -3.21 -5.28
C PHE A 79 -4.33 -2.10 -5.96
N VAL A 80 -3.47 -2.44 -6.92
CA VAL A 80 -2.67 -1.45 -7.64
C VAL A 80 -3.55 -0.61 -8.56
N MET A 81 -4.55 -1.19 -9.21
CA MET A 81 -5.53 -0.45 -10.02
C MET A 81 -6.38 0.50 -9.17
N LEU A 82 -6.74 0.11 -7.94
CA LEU A 82 -7.49 0.98 -7.02
C LEU A 82 -6.72 2.21 -6.53
N LEU A 83 -5.41 2.31 -6.81
CA LEU A 83 -4.66 3.56 -6.57
C LEU A 83 -5.11 4.72 -7.47
N ASP A 84 -5.74 4.43 -8.61
CA ASP A 84 -6.30 5.44 -9.53
C ASP A 84 -7.77 5.78 -9.21
N HIS A 85 -8.28 5.34 -8.06
CA HIS A 85 -9.66 5.58 -7.66
C HIS A 85 -9.91 7.05 -7.28
N ALA A 86 -11.05 7.61 -7.69
CA ALA A 86 -11.39 9.02 -7.43
C ALA A 86 -11.65 9.32 -5.94
N ASN A 87 -12.09 8.31 -5.18
CA ASN A 87 -12.31 8.42 -3.75
C ASN A 87 -11.01 8.25 -2.97
N ARG A 88 -10.59 9.32 -2.29
CA ARG A 88 -9.41 9.37 -1.42
C ARG A 88 -9.36 8.24 -0.39
N ASP A 89 -10.48 7.90 0.24
CA ASP A 89 -10.50 6.93 1.34
C ASP A 89 -10.30 5.50 0.82
N VAL A 90 -10.72 5.22 -0.42
CA VAL A 90 -10.36 3.97 -1.12
C VAL A 90 -8.84 3.90 -1.30
N VAL A 91 -8.23 4.95 -1.86
CA VAL A 91 -6.77 5.00 -2.05
C VAL A 91 -6.02 4.87 -0.73
N TYR A 92 -6.48 5.55 0.33
CA TYR A 92 -5.88 5.49 1.67
C TYR A 92 -5.92 4.09 2.26
N THR A 93 -7.07 3.42 2.21
CA THR A 93 -7.22 2.07 2.77
C THR A 93 -6.46 1.02 1.96
N VAL A 94 -6.42 1.16 0.63
CA VAL A 94 -5.59 0.34 -0.27
C VAL A 94 -4.10 0.48 0.05
N CYS A 95 -3.61 1.69 0.36
CA CYS A 95 -2.23 1.87 0.80
C CYS A 95 -1.91 1.05 2.06
N GLY A 96 -2.88 0.81 2.95
CA GLY A 96 -2.74 -0.09 4.09
C GLY A 96 -2.42 -1.53 3.70
N VAL A 97 -3.11 -2.04 2.67
CA VAL A 97 -2.84 -3.38 2.11
C VAL A 97 -1.46 -3.42 1.46
N LEU A 98 -1.14 -2.42 0.63
CA LEU A 98 0.13 -2.33 -0.08
C LEU A 98 1.31 -2.13 0.86
N MET A 99 1.13 -1.50 2.02
CA MET A 99 2.17 -1.38 3.04
C MET A 99 2.61 -2.75 3.55
N ASN A 100 1.65 -3.64 3.83
CA ASN A 100 1.92 -5.02 4.26
C ASN A 100 2.54 -5.85 3.12
N ALA A 101 2.02 -5.72 1.90
CA ALA A 101 2.57 -6.42 0.73
C ALA A 101 4.00 -5.93 0.37
N ALA A 102 4.29 -4.64 0.52
CA ALA A 102 5.64 -4.13 0.34
C ALA A 102 6.61 -4.58 1.45
N LEU A 103 6.10 -4.99 2.62
CA LEU A 103 6.94 -5.48 3.70
C LEU A 103 7.41 -6.92 3.45
N ASP A 104 6.56 -7.78 2.87
CA ASP A 104 6.91 -9.16 2.52
C ASP A 104 7.74 -9.22 1.23
N LYS A 105 8.87 -9.93 1.28
CA LYS A 105 9.85 -9.98 0.17
C LYS A 105 9.26 -10.54 -1.13
N ARG A 106 8.34 -11.52 -1.05
CA ARG A 106 7.78 -12.19 -2.24
C ARG A 106 6.81 -11.26 -2.96
N THR A 107 5.88 -10.67 -2.21
CA THR A 107 4.89 -9.74 -2.74
C THR A 107 5.52 -8.42 -3.19
N ARG A 108 6.47 -7.87 -2.43
CA ARG A 108 7.23 -6.67 -2.82
C ARG A 108 7.89 -6.79 -4.20
N GLY A 109 8.55 -7.91 -4.49
CA GLY A 109 9.20 -8.12 -5.79
C GLY A 109 8.22 -8.04 -6.97
N ASN A 110 6.97 -8.48 -6.77
CA ASN A 110 5.91 -8.43 -7.78
C ASN A 110 5.31 -7.03 -7.93
N LEU A 111 5.41 -6.16 -6.91
CA LEU A 111 4.89 -4.78 -6.96
C LEU A 111 5.69 -3.85 -7.90
N HIS A 112 6.90 -4.25 -8.31
CA HIS A 112 7.70 -3.49 -9.27
C HIS A 112 7.29 -3.70 -10.73
N ALA A 113 6.51 -4.75 -11.01
CA ALA A 113 6.10 -5.11 -12.36
C ALA A 113 4.73 -5.81 -12.30
N VAL A 114 3.69 -5.04 -12.06
CA VAL A 114 2.33 -5.55 -11.85
C VAL A 114 1.61 -5.59 -13.20
N PRO A 115 1.19 -6.78 -13.67
CA PRO A 115 0.40 -6.87 -14.89
C PRO A 115 -0.99 -6.29 -14.66
N THR A 116 -1.39 -5.34 -15.50
CA THR A 116 -2.74 -4.79 -15.57
C THR A 116 -3.40 -5.19 -16.88
N THR A 117 -4.65 -4.80 -17.11
CA THR A 117 -5.37 -5.10 -18.36
C THR A 117 -4.71 -4.50 -19.61
N HIS A 118 -3.91 -3.45 -19.46
CA HIS A 118 -3.37 -2.68 -20.58
C HIS A 118 -1.84 -2.58 -20.60
N ASP A 119 -1.16 -2.76 -19.46
CA ASP A 119 0.28 -2.58 -19.35
C ASP A 119 0.88 -3.30 -18.12
N VAL A 120 2.19 -3.32 -18.01
CA VAL A 120 2.91 -3.67 -16.78
C VAL A 120 3.29 -2.38 -16.06
N VAL A 121 2.80 -2.22 -14.83
CA VAL A 121 2.97 -0.98 -14.05
C VAL A 121 3.96 -1.20 -12.90
N ASP A 122 4.92 -0.29 -12.74
CA ASP A 122 5.68 -0.16 -11.50
C ASP A 122 4.83 0.59 -10.48
N THR A 123 4.47 -0.06 -9.38
CA THR A 123 3.62 0.55 -8.33
C THR A 123 4.25 1.82 -7.77
N ARG A 124 5.59 1.94 -7.78
CA ARG A 124 6.30 3.15 -7.31
C ARG A 124 5.94 4.37 -8.15
N ASP A 125 5.76 4.23 -9.46
CA ASP A 125 5.41 5.34 -10.34
C ASP A 125 4.02 5.91 -10.00
N LEU A 126 3.05 5.04 -9.70
CA LEU A 126 1.72 5.45 -9.25
C LEU A 126 1.79 6.18 -7.90
N LEU A 127 2.49 5.60 -6.93
CA LEU A 127 2.61 6.16 -5.59
C LEU A 127 3.33 7.53 -5.59
N VAL A 128 4.34 7.72 -6.43
CA VAL A 128 5.02 9.02 -6.57
C VAL A 128 4.09 10.08 -7.17
N ARG A 129 3.24 9.71 -8.14
CA ARG A 129 2.22 10.63 -8.67
C ARG A 129 1.20 11.03 -7.60
N LEU A 130 0.69 10.06 -6.84
CA LEU A 130 -0.24 10.31 -5.73
C LEU A 130 0.41 11.17 -4.65
N PHE A 131 1.67 10.92 -4.33
CA PHE A 131 2.42 11.65 -3.30
C PHE A 131 2.55 13.13 -3.65
N ARG A 132 2.89 13.42 -4.90
CA ARG A 132 2.93 14.79 -5.43
C ARG A 132 1.58 15.48 -5.41
N HIS A 133 0.50 14.73 -5.68
CA HIS A 133 -0.85 15.27 -5.65
C HIS A 133 -1.32 15.60 -4.22
N ALA A 134 -1.03 14.70 -3.28
CA ALA A 134 -1.36 14.88 -1.85
C ALA A 134 -0.55 16.03 -1.23
N GLY A 135 0.78 16.00 -1.35
CA GLY A 135 1.70 17.01 -0.80
C GLY A 135 1.39 17.36 0.67
N LEU A 136 1.56 18.63 1.04
CA LEU A 136 1.19 19.10 2.39
C LEU A 136 -0.31 19.31 2.59
N LYS A 137 -1.13 19.23 1.53
CA LYS A 137 -2.58 19.39 1.62
C LYS A 137 -3.25 18.19 2.29
N ASP A 138 -2.58 17.04 2.26
CA ASP A 138 -3.04 15.80 2.88
C ASP A 138 -1.85 15.05 3.49
N LEU A 139 -1.40 15.54 4.65
CA LEU A 139 -0.26 14.97 5.37
C LEU A 139 -0.47 13.50 5.73
N ALA A 140 -1.70 13.08 6.02
CA ALA A 140 -2.01 11.70 6.36
C ALA A 140 -1.75 10.78 5.16
N MET A 141 -2.25 11.14 3.98
CA MET A 141 -1.99 10.42 2.73
C MET A 141 -0.50 10.43 2.38
N SER A 142 0.13 11.60 2.42
CA SER A 142 1.56 11.76 2.14
C SER A 142 2.44 10.88 3.03
N THR A 143 2.12 10.84 4.34
CA THR A 143 2.80 9.96 5.30
C THR A 143 2.61 8.49 4.94
N MET A 144 1.38 8.09 4.61
CA MET A 144 1.08 6.71 4.25
C MET A 144 1.80 6.27 2.97
N LEU A 145 1.80 7.11 1.94
CA LEU A 145 2.50 6.88 0.67
C LEU A 145 4.01 6.75 0.89
N CYS A 146 4.61 7.62 1.72
CA CYS A 146 6.03 7.51 2.08
C CYS A 146 6.35 6.18 2.77
N LYS A 147 5.47 5.65 3.63
CA LYS A 147 5.65 4.34 4.28
C LYS A 147 5.63 3.19 3.28
N VAL A 148 4.70 3.21 2.32
CA VAL A 148 4.63 2.19 1.25
C VAL A 148 5.87 2.28 0.36
N LEU A 149 6.22 3.49 -0.10
CA LEU A 149 7.40 3.75 -0.93
C LEU A 149 8.69 3.31 -0.22
N PHE A 150 8.84 3.61 1.08
CA PHE A 150 9.97 3.15 1.89
C PHE A 150 10.15 1.64 1.80
N ASN A 151 9.08 0.88 2.02
CA ASN A 151 9.14 -0.57 1.92
C ASN A 151 9.50 -1.06 0.51
N LEU A 152 8.97 -0.42 -0.55
CA LEU A 152 9.26 -0.77 -1.94
C LEU A 152 10.73 -0.49 -2.32
N VAL A 153 11.32 0.61 -1.85
CA VAL A 153 12.72 0.94 -2.18
C VAL A 153 13.75 0.09 -1.42
N LEU A 154 13.33 -0.66 -0.39
CA LEU A 154 14.21 -1.62 0.29
C LEU A 154 14.60 -2.84 -0.57
N SER A 155 13.95 -3.06 -1.72
CA SER A 155 14.38 -4.11 -2.65
C SER A 155 15.35 -3.57 -3.68
N THR A 156 16.55 -4.15 -3.70
CA THR A 156 17.33 -4.26 -4.92
C THR A 156 16.76 -5.42 -5.74
N ALA A 157 16.42 -5.19 -7.00
CA ALA A 157 16.01 -6.28 -7.86
C ALA A 157 17.22 -7.23 -8.04
N PRO A 158 17.04 -8.57 -8.12
CA PRO A 158 18.15 -9.50 -8.31
C PRO A 158 18.93 -9.29 -9.62
N SER A 159 18.46 -8.42 -10.52
CA SER A 159 19.10 -8.05 -11.79
C SER A 159 19.75 -6.66 -11.79
N ASP A 160 19.96 -6.00 -10.65
CA ASP A 160 20.58 -4.67 -10.58
C ASP A 160 22.06 -4.72 -10.97
N THR A 161 22.28 -4.52 -12.27
CA THR A 161 23.55 -4.05 -12.81
C THR A 161 23.50 -2.51 -12.80
N ALA A 162 24.06 -1.94 -11.74
CA ALA A 162 24.59 -0.57 -11.62
C ALA A 162 23.65 0.67 -11.56
N ALA A 163 22.33 0.58 -11.70
CA ALA A 163 21.44 1.73 -11.52
C ALA A 163 20.53 1.57 -10.29
N THR A 164 20.67 2.45 -9.30
CA THR A 164 19.77 2.49 -8.13
C THR A 164 18.43 3.11 -8.54
N TYR A 165 17.32 2.78 -7.86
CA TYR A 165 16.01 3.38 -8.18
C TYR A 165 16.03 4.91 -8.22
N VAL A 166 16.86 5.56 -7.39
CA VAL A 166 17.05 7.03 -7.39
C VAL A 166 17.58 7.58 -8.72
N ASP A 167 18.26 6.76 -9.53
CA ASP A 167 18.79 7.14 -10.84
C ASP A 167 17.73 7.12 -11.96
N THR A 168 16.52 6.64 -11.65
CA THR A 168 15.38 6.73 -12.58
C THR A 168 14.79 8.15 -12.57
N SER A 169 14.02 8.51 -13.60
CA SER A 169 13.28 9.77 -13.63
C SER A 169 12.31 9.89 -12.46
N THR A 170 11.61 8.79 -12.13
CA THR A 170 10.66 8.75 -11.00
C THR A 170 11.37 8.84 -9.66
N GLY A 171 12.51 8.15 -9.49
CA GLY A 171 13.31 8.20 -8.27
C GLY A 171 13.84 9.61 -7.97
N ARG A 172 14.40 10.30 -8.98
CA ARG A 172 14.79 11.71 -8.86
C ARG A 172 13.61 12.60 -8.51
N LEU A 173 12.47 12.42 -9.19
CA LEU A 173 11.27 13.19 -8.94
C LEU A 173 10.78 13.02 -7.50
N LEU A 174 10.80 11.80 -6.97
CA LEU A 174 10.47 11.51 -5.58
C LEU A 174 11.42 12.23 -4.62
N LEU A 175 12.73 12.14 -4.84
CA LEU A 175 13.73 12.78 -3.99
C LEU A 175 13.51 14.31 -3.94
N THR A 176 13.40 14.97 -5.09
CA THR A 176 13.14 16.41 -5.16
C THR A 176 11.82 16.78 -4.48
N THR A 177 10.77 15.98 -4.65
CA THR A 177 9.48 16.23 -3.98
C THR A 177 9.62 16.12 -2.46
N LEU A 178 10.40 15.15 -1.95
CA LEU A 178 10.64 15.01 -0.51
C LEU A 178 11.42 16.20 0.06
N GLU A 179 12.46 16.65 -0.64
CA GLU A 179 13.25 17.83 -0.26
C GLU A 179 12.37 19.08 -0.19
N GLU A 180 11.60 19.36 -1.24
CA GLU A 180 10.70 20.51 -1.32
C GLU A 180 9.67 20.53 -0.16
N LEU A 181 9.05 19.38 0.13
CA LEU A 181 8.02 19.28 1.17
C LEU A 181 8.60 19.37 2.58
N VAL A 182 9.77 18.77 2.83
CA VAL A 182 10.44 18.85 4.14
C VAL A 182 10.96 20.27 4.40
N ASP A 183 11.56 20.92 3.41
CA ASP A 183 12.04 22.30 3.54
C ASP A 183 10.89 23.28 3.81
N ALA A 184 9.74 23.08 3.15
CA ALA A 184 8.52 23.86 3.41
C ALA A 184 7.97 23.67 4.84
N MET A 185 8.45 22.65 5.57
CA MET A 185 8.05 22.28 6.91
C MET A 185 9.14 22.53 7.97
N ALA A 186 10.15 23.35 7.67
CA ALA A 186 11.30 23.59 8.55
C ALA A 186 10.92 24.01 9.99
N ASP A 187 9.77 24.67 10.18
CA ASP A 187 9.25 25.12 11.48
C ASP A 187 8.08 24.23 12.01
N SER A 188 8.06 22.94 11.65
CA SER A 188 7.00 21.97 12.03
C SER A 188 6.70 22.01 13.53
N ALA A 189 5.41 22.09 13.88
CA ALA A 189 4.97 22.19 15.27
C ALA A 189 3.90 21.16 15.65
N THR A 190 3.21 20.58 14.66
CA THR A 190 2.16 19.58 14.91
C THR A 190 2.70 18.16 14.88
N GLU A 191 2.05 17.25 15.61
CA GLU A 191 2.43 15.84 15.66
C GLU A 191 2.41 15.18 14.27
N ALA A 192 1.41 15.52 13.44
CA ALA A 192 1.29 15.01 12.08
C ALA A 192 2.44 15.49 11.17
N GLU A 193 2.87 16.73 11.32
CA GLU A 193 4.01 17.28 10.58
C GLU A 193 5.32 16.61 10.98
N VAL A 194 5.52 16.40 12.28
CA VAL A 194 6.70 15.69 12.82
C VAL A 194 6.73 14.23 12.36
N GLU A 195 5.59 13.54 12.37
CA GLU A 195 5.50 12.17 11.85
C GLU A 195 5.86 12.12 10.37
N PHE A 196 5.26 12.99 9.55
CA PHE A 196 5.55 13.07 8.14
C PHE A 196 7.04 13.30 7.87
N ALA A 197 7.64 14.32 8.50
CA ALA A 197 9.04 14.66 8.32
C ALA A 197 9.97 13.50 8.69
N SER A 198 9.66 12.79 9.78
CA SER A 198 10.41 11.60 10.21
C SER A 198 10.40 10.49 9.15
N VAL A 199 9.23 10.17 8.59
CA VAL A 199 9.07 9.15 7.55
C VAL A 199 9.72 9.60 6.24
N ALA A 200 9.53 10.86 5.84
CA ALA A 200 10.12 11.44 4.64
C ALA A 200 11.66 11.36 4.68
N HIS A 201 12.27 11.77 5.78
CA HIS A 201 13.72 11.65 5.97
C HIS A 201 14.20 10.19 5.94
N ALA A 202 13.44 9.25 6.50
CA ALA A 202 13.78 7.83 6.43
C ALA A 202 13.77 7.31 4.98
N LEU A 203 12.77 7.71 4.19
CA LEU A 203 12.68 7.40 2.77
C LEU A 203 13.83 8.01 1.96
N MET A 204 14.15 9.29 2.17
CA MET A 204 15.28 9.95 1.50
C MET A 204 16.60 9.21 1.76
N ARG A 205 16.85 8.82 3.02
CA ARG A 205 18.05 8.03 3.38
C ARG A 205 18.08 6.65 2.72
N SER A 206 16.94 6.05 2.42
CA SER A 206 16.88 4.75 1.73
C SER A 206 17.08 4.88 0.22
N LEU A 207 16.76 6.04 -0.37
CA LEU A 207 16.96 6.28 -1.81
C LEU A 207 18.43 6.48 -2.19
N VAL A 208 19.25 7.03 -1.28
CA VAL A 208 20.65 7.43 -1.55
C VAL A 208 21.67 6.38 -1.08
N LYS A 209 21.22 5.21 -0.60
CA LYS A 209 22.09 4.09 -0.21
C LYS A 209 22.37 3.18 -1.40
#